data_AF-A0A1M4L1U7-F1
#
_entry.id   AF-A0A1M4L1U7-F1
#
_cell.length_a   1.000
_cell.length_b   1.000
_cell.length_c   1.000
_cell.angle_alpha   90.00
_cell.angle_beta   90.00
_cell.angle_gamma   90.00
#
_symmetry.space_group_name_H-M   'P 1'
#
loop_
_entity.id
_entity.type
_entity.pdbx_description
1 polymer ?
#
loop_
_entity_poly.entity_id
_entity_poly.type
_entity_poly.pdbx_seq_one_letter_code
_entity_poly.pdbx_strand_id
1 'polypeptide(L)'
;MSLDTLQTRLSAIYSMLRANQVQKILAAHLLPRTTSTDGWATEANQNYSGGPGGWDSTGVAAQLNAWLAPNVGPAVDAFQHWPSIRGTDDLKFLATGTPRYATTDGTHPTTAGYGLMAADVRTQMDAL
;
A
#
# COMPACT_ATOMS: atom_id res chain seq x y z
N MET A 1 7.89 4.19 -15.35
CA MET A 1 7.18 5.46 -15.04
C MET A 1 7.94 6.12 -13.91
N SER A 2 8.26 7.42 -14.00
CA SER A 2 9.02 8.14 -12.96
C SER A 2 8.14 8.48 -11.75
N LEU A 3 8.80 8.75 -10.61
CA LEU A 3 8.15 9.27 -9.41
C LEU A 3 7.38 10.57 -9.71
N ASP A 4 8.03 11.54 -10.37
CA ASP A 4 7.41 12.84 -10.72
C ASP A 4 6.14 12.68 -11.56
N THR A 5 6.12 11.69 -12.46
CA THR A 5 4.94 11.39 -13.28
C THR A 5 3.78 10.89 -12.40
N LEU A 6 4.07 10.01 -11.44
CA LEU A 6 3.07 9.48 -10.50
C LEU A 6 2.51 10.59 -9.61
N GLN A 7 3.39 11.42 -9.03
CA GLN A 7 3.00 12.53 -8.15
C GLN A 7 2.13 13.53 -8.90
N THR A 8 2.55 13.95 -10.10
CA THR A 8 1.78 14.89 -10.94
C THR A 8 0.38 14.35 -11.25
N ARG A 9 0.28 13.06 -11.62
CA ARG A 9 -1.00 12.44 -11.94
C ARG A 9 -1.92 12.32 -10.72
N LEU A 10 -1.38 11.96 -9.56
CA LEU A 10 -2.17 11.87 -8.32
C LEU A 10 -2.66 13.25 -7.87
N SER A 11 -1.80 14.27 -7.90
CA SER A 11 -2.20 15.65 -7.59
C SER A 11 -3.30 16.15 -8.52
N ALA A 12 -3.21 15.83 -9.82
CA ALA A 12 -4.26 16.16 -10.78
C ALA A 12 -5.59 15.44 -10.46
N ILE A 13 -5.54 14.16 -10.08
CA ILE A 13 -6.73 13.40 -9.66
C ILE A 13 -7.35 14.01 -8.40
N TYR A 14 -6.56 14.33 -7.37
CA TYR A 14 -7.10 14.95 -6.14
C TYR A 14 -7.75 16.30 -6.43
N SER A 15 -7.12 17.12 -7.26
CA SER A 15 -7.66 18.41 -7.70
C SER A 15 -8.99 18.23 -8.46
N MET A 16 -9.05 17.24 -9.35
CA MET A 16 -10.28 16.90 -10.09
C MET A 16 -11.40 16.44 -9.15
N LEU A 17 -11.11 15.59 -8.16
CA LEU A 17 -12.10 15.14 -7.17
C LEU A 17 -12.66 16.33 -6.38
N ARG A 18 -11.80 17.26 -5.94
CA ARG A 18 -12.23 18.48 -5.24
C ARG A 18 -13.06 19.39 -6.11
N ALA A 19 -12.68 19.58 -7.37
CA ALA A 19 -13.47 20.36 -8.34
C ALA A 19 -14.87 19.77 -8.56
N ASN A 20 -15.02 18.45 -8.39
CA ASN A 20 -16.30 17.74 -8.42
C ASN A 20 -16.94 17.57 -7.03
N GLN A 21 -16.59 18.45 -6.08
CA GLN A 21 -17.21 18.55 -4.75
C GLN A 21 -17.05 17.31 -3.85
N VAL A 22 -16.11 16.41 -4.15
CA VAL A 22 -15.77 15.29 -3.25
C VAL A 22 -15.28 15.84 -1.91
N GLN A 23 -16.02 15.53 -0.86
CA GLN A 23 -15.81 16.07 0.49
C GLN A 23 -14.63 15.43 1.21
N LYS A 24 -14.43 14.12 1.01
CA LYS A 24 -13.38 13.35 1.68
C LYS A 24 -12.63 12.47 0.68
N ILE A 25 -11.31 12.54 0.71
CA ILE A 25 -10.38 11.77 -0.10
C ILE A 25 -9.44 11.03 0.85
N LEU A 26 -9.50 9.71 0.82
CA LEU A 26 -8.57 8.83 1.51
C LEU A 26 -7.62 8.24 0.46
N ALA A 27 -6.34 8.58 0.56
CA ALA A 27 -5.31 8.02 -0.30
C ALA A 27 -4.79 6.71 0.27
N ALA A 28 -4.60 5.70 -0.58
CA ALA A 28 -4.06 4.40 -0.16
C ALA A 28 -2.56 4.32 -0.38
N HIS A 29 -1.84 3.77 0.61
CA HIS A 29 -0.46 3.32 0.46
C HIS A 29 -0.40 2.18 -0.57
N LEU A 30 0.61 2.19 -1.44
CA LEU A 30 0.85 1.07 -2.34
C LEU A 30 1.11 -0.22 -1.53
N LEU A 31 0.52 -1.32 -1.98
CA LEU A 31 0.64 -2.60 -1.29
C LEU A 31 2.03 -3.23 -1.55
N PRO A 32 2.45 -4.16 -0.67
CA PRO A 32 3.60 -5.02 -0.93
C PRO A 32 3.51 -5.69 -2.30
N ARG A 33 4.67 -5.93 -2.92
CA ARG A 33 4.75 -6.77 -4.12
C ARG A 33 5.98 -7.65 -4.05
N THR A 34 5.76 -8.93 -3.84
CA THR A 34 6.83 -9.89 -3.54
C THR A 34 6.67 -11.18 -4.32
N THR A 35 7.75 -11.93 -4.50
CA THR A 35 7.68 -13.36 -4.79
C THR A 35 7.96 -14.14 -3.51
N SER A 36 7.68 -15.44 -3.50
CA SER A 36 7.99 -16.28 -2.35
C SER A 36 8.42 -17.69 -2.75
N THR A 37 9.30 -18.28 -1.93
CA THR A 37 9.73 -19.68 -2.04
C THR A 37 8.94 -20.64 -1.13
N ASP A 38 8.10 -20.12 -0.22
CA ASP A 38 7.31 -20.90 0.75
C ASP A 38 5.82 -20.52 0.75
N GLY A 39 5.36 -19.83 -0.28
CA GLY A 39 3.99 -19.35 -0.38
C GLY A 39 3.66 -18.27 0.63
N TRP A 40 4.60 -17.37 0.95
CA TRP A 40 4.43 -16.25 1.89
C TRP A 40 4.14 -16.70 3.32
N ALA A 41 4.52 -17.94 3.67
CA ALA A 41 4.34 -18.47 5.03
C ALA A 41 5.29 -17.79 6.02
N THR A 42 6.51 -17.44 5.59
CA THR A 42 7.49 -16.69 6.37
C THR A 42 7.92 -15.41 5.64
N GLU A 43 8.29 -14.38 6.40
CA GLU A 43 8.73 -13.10 5.83
C GLU A 43 10.14 -13.20 5.20
N ALA A 44 11.01 -14.04 5.79
CA ALA A 44 12.36 -14.29 5.29
C ALA A 44 12.37 -14.87 3.87
N ASN A 45 11.37 -15.68 3.53
CA ASN A 45 11.24 -16.32 2.21
C ASN A 45 10.46 -15.47 1.20
N GLN A 46 10.14 -14.22 1.53
CA GLN A 46 9.61 -13.26 0.57
C GLN A 46 10.75 -12.41 -0.03
N ASN A 47 10.71 -12.21 -1.34
CA ASN A 47 11.66 -11.37 -2.08
C ASN A 47 10.93 -10.22 -2.76
N TYR A 48 11.47 -9.01 -2.74
CA TYR A 48 10.85 -7.89 -3.44
C TYR A 48 10.77 -8.14 -4.95
N SER A 49 9.64 -7.77 -5.55
CA SER A 49 9.49 -7.85 -7.00
C SER A 49 10.27 -6.72 -7.70
N GLY A 50 10.83 -7.04 -8.87
CA GLY A 50 11.52 -6.05 -9.72
C GLY A 50 13.01 -5.86 -9.43
N GLY A 51 13.58 -6.58 -8.45
CA GLY A 51 15.00 -6.46 -8.11
C GLY A 51 15.36 -5.12 -7.46
N PRO A 52 16.67 -4.79 -7.38
CA PRO A 52 17.14 -3.52 -6.80
C PRO A 52 16.50 -2.29 -7.47
N GLY A 53 15.93 -1.40 -6.68
CA GLY A 53 15.17 -0.22 -7.14
C GLY A 53 13.73 -0.54 -7.58
N GLY A 54 13.28 -1.78 -7.42
CA GLY A 54 11.92 -2.24 -7.72
C GLY A 54 10.93 -1.94 -6.60
N TRP A 55 10.37 -2.98 -5.97
CA TRP A 55 9.49 -2.89 -4.79
C TRP A 55 10.26 -2.96 -3.46
N ASP A 56 11.52 -2.54 -3.46
CA ASP A 56 12.33 -2.39 -2.25
C ASP A 56 12.25 -0.97 -1.69
N SER A 57 12.97 -0.74 -0.58
CA SER A 57 13.00 0.54 0.14
C SER A 57 13.61 1.71 -0.64
N THR A 58 14.31 1.43 -1.74
CA THR A 58 14.92 2.46 -2.61
C THR A 58 14.07 2.74 -3.83
N GLY A 59 13.12 1.87 -4.15
CA GLY A 59 12.33 1.93 -5.37
C GLY A 59 11.20 2.96 -5.35
N VAL A 60 10.63 3.18 -6.53
CA VAL A 60 9.57 4.19 -6.75
C VAL A 60 8.35 3.94 -5.87
N ALA A 61 8.03 2.69 -5.53
CA ALA A 61 6.91 2.38 -4.64
C ALA A 61 7.12 2.96 -3.23
N ALA A 62 8.27 2.72 -2.62
CA ALA A 62 8.63 3.27 -1.32
C ALA A 62 8.69 4.81 -1.34
N GLN A 63 9.29 5.39 -2.39
CA GLN A 63 9.35 6.83 -2.58
C GLN A 63 7.97 7.47 -2.72
N LEU A 64 7.05 6.83 -3.45
CA LEU A 64 5.68 7.33 -3.60
C LEU A 64 4.93 7.28 -2.27
N ASN A 65 5.07 6.20 -1.51
CA ASN A 65 4.44 6.06 -0.20
C ASN A 65 4.93 7.12 0.79
N ALA A 66 6.24 7.38 0.80
CA ALA A 66 6.83 8.46 1.59
C ALA A 66 6.31 9.85 1.19
N TRP A 67 6.03 10.06 -0.10
CA TRP A 67 5.42 11.29 -0.60
C TRP A 67 3.94 11.43 -0.24
N LEU A 68 3.17 10.34 -0.14
CA LEU A 68 1.73 10.40 0.13
C LEU A 68 1.42 10.87 1.57
N ALA A 69 2.18 10.42 2.57
CA ALA A 69 1.92 10.75 3.97
C ALA A 69 1.86 12.26 4.29
N PRO A 70 2.82 13.11 3.87
CA PRO A 70 2.76 14.56 4.12
C PRO A 70 1.68 15.30 3.31
N ASN A 71 0.99 14.64 2.37
CA ASN A 71 -0.11 15.25 1.62
C ASN A 71 -1.47 15.21 2.36
N VAL A 72 -1.53 14.60 3.55
CA VAL A 72 -2.70 14.67 4.45
C VAL A 72 -2.86 16.10 4.98
N GLY A 73 -4.02 16.71 4.71
CA GLY A 73 -4.32 18.12 4.94
C GLY A 73 -4.22 18.94 3.64
N PRO A 74 -3.04 19.08 3.01
CA PRO A 74 -2.89 19.86 1.79
C PRO A 74 -3.67 19.34 0.57
N ALA A 75 -3.75 18.02 0.38
CA ALA A 75 -4.34 17.44 -0.83
C ALA A 75 -5.41 16.37 -0.55
N VAL A 76 -5.23 15.58 0.51
CA VAL A 76 -6.13 14.49 0.90
C VAL A 76 -6.49 14.59 2.38
N ASP A 77 -7.58 13.95 2.81
CA ASP A 77 -8.04 14.02 4.21
C ASP A 77 -7.39 12.96 5.08
N ALA A 78 -7.01 11.83 4.50
CA ALA A 78 -6.34 10.75 5.20
C ALA A 78 -5.43 9.96 4.27
N PHE A 79 -4.49 9.25 4.90
CA PHE A 79 -3.63 8.29 4.25
C PHE A 79 -3.76 6.94 4.94
N GLN A 80 -4.12 5.92 4.17
CA GLN A 80 -4.36 4.57 4.66
C GLN A 80 -3.15 3.68 4.39
N HIS A 81 -2.45 3.33 5.47
CA HIS A 81 -1.19 2.57 5.45
C HIS A 81 -1.39 1.05 5.26
N TRP A 82 -2.47 0.48 5.82
CA TRP A 82 -2.79 -0.96 5.84
C TRP A 82 -1.82 -1.82 6.69
N PRO A 83 -1.60 -1.50 7.97
CA PRO A 83 -0.65 -2.24 8.80
C PRO A 83 -1.00 -3.73 8.95
N SER A 84 -2.29 -4.09 8.86
CA SER A 84 -2.76 -5.45 9.13
C SER A 84 -2.33 -6.50 8.10
N ILE A 85 -1.89 -6.10 6.91
CA ILE A 85 -1.42 -7.02 5.86
C ILE A 85 0.07 -6.94 5.62
N ARG A 86 0.80 -6.17 6.43
CA ARG A 86 2.24 -5.96 6.29
C ARG A 86 3.03 -6.77 7.30
N GLY A 87 4.26 -7.12 6.93
CA GLY A 87 5.21 -7.76 7.80
C GLY A 87 5.87 -6.78 8.77
N THR A 88 6.96 -7.22 9.40
CA THR A 88 7.88 -6.31 10.10
C THR A 88 8.54 -5.36 9.10
N ASP A 89 8.86 -5.88 7.92
CA ASP A 89 9.13 -5.11 6.73
C ASP A 89 7.83 -4.66 6.04
N ASP A 90 7.65 -3.35 5.96
CA ASP A 90 6.46 -2.70 5.42
C ASP A 90 6.20 -3.01 3.93
N LEU A 91 7.23 -3.44 3.20
CA LEU A 91 7.15 -3.79 1.77
C LEU A 91 6.95 -5.30 1.54
N LYS A 92 6.73 -6.07 2.61
CA LYS A 92 6.40 -7.51 2.57
C LYS A 92 5.01 -7.76 3.14
N PHE A 93 4.39 -8.85 2.69
CA PHE A 93 3.09 -9.27 3.20
C PHE A 93 3.23 -9.88 4.59
N LEU A 94 2.17 -9.75 5.40
CA LEU A 94 2.05 -10.42 6.68
C LEU A 94 2.28 -11.94 6.52
N ALA A 95 3.26 -12.46 7.26
CA ALA A 95 3.56 -13.87 7.36
C ALA A 95 2.95 -14.44 8.64
N THR A 96 2.05 -15.41 8.53
CA THR A 96 1.36 -16.04 9.68
C THR A 96 1.81 -17.47 9.96
N GLY A 97 2.82 -17.97 9.23
CA GLY A 97 3.18 -19.39 9.19
C GLY A 97 2.25 -20.23 8.30
N THR A 98 1.11 -19.70 7.87
CA THR A 98 0.19 -20.38 6.94
C THR A 98 0.49 -19.95 5.51
N PRO A 99 0.82 -20.88 4.59
CA PRO A 99 1.02 -20.53 3.18
C PRO A 99 -0.21 -19.89 2.56
N ARG A 100 0.03 -18.87 1.75
CA ARG A 100 -0.92 -18.12 0.93
C ARG A 100 -2.03 -17.43 1.74
N TYR A 101 -1.70 -17.03 2.98
CA TYR A 101 -2.64 -16.36 3.86
C TYR A 101 -2.95 -14.93 3.39
N ALA A 102 -1.96 -14.03 3.36
CA ALA A 102 -2.18 -12.62 3.02
C ALA A 102 -2.27 -12.36 1.51
N THR A 103 -1.54 -13.13 0.69
CA THR A 103 -1.58 -13.08 -0.78
C THR A 103 -1.37 -14.49 -1.36
N THR A 104 -1.88 -14.73 -2.56
CA THR A 104 -1.65 -15.98 -3.33
C THR A 104 -0.72 -15.78 -4.52
N ASP A 105 -0.53 -14.54 -4.98
CA ASP A 105 0.19 -14.20 -6.20
C ASP A 105 1.30 -13.15 -5.98
N GLY A 106 1.45 -12.66 -4.75
CA GLY A 106 2.47 -11.69 -4.41
C GLY A 106 2.14 -10.26 -4.80
N THR A 107 0.90 -9.96 -5.21
CA THR A 107 0.46 -8.61 -5.58
C THR A 107 -0.90 -8.27 -4.98
N HIS A 108 -1.85 -9.21 -5.04
CA HIS A 108 -3.22 -8.99 -4.58
C HIS A 108 -3.42 -9.65 -3.21
N PRO A 109 -4.05 -8.95 -2.25
CA PRO A 109 -4.51 -9.58 -1.02
C PRO A 109 -5.50 -10.71 -1.30
N THR A 110 -5.49 -11.76 -0.47
CA THR A 110 -6.55 -12.77 -0.48
C THR A 110 -7.84 -12.23 0.14
N THR A 111 -8.92 -13.00 0.12
CA THR A 111 -10.13 -12.70 0.90
C THR A 111 -9.82 -12.48 2.39
N ALA A 112 -8.92 -13.28 2.98
CA ALA A 112 -8.50 -13.09 4.37
C ALA A 112 -7.73 -11.77 4.54
N GLY A 113 -6.81 -11.46 3.62
CA GLY A 113 -6.08 -10.18 3.60
C GLY A 113 -7.00 -8.97 3.47
N TYR A 114 -7.97 -9.01 2.56
CA TYR A 114 -8.99 -7.96 2.44
C TYR A 114 -9.86 -7.82 3.69
N GLY A 115 -10.17 -8.93 4.37
CA GLY A 115 -10.88 -8.91 5.65
C GLY A 115 -10.14 -8.14 6.74
N LEU A 116 -8.81 -8.27 6.79
CA LEU A 116 -7.94 -7.49 7.69
C LEU A 116 -7.93 -6.01 7.30
N MET A 117 -7.71 -5.71 6.00
CA MET A 117 -7.70 -4.33 5.49
C MET A 117 -9.01 -3.59 5.75
N ALA A 118 -10.15 -4.28 5.68
CA ALA A 118 -11.46 -3.69 5.94
C ALA A 118 -11.55 -3.08 7.35
N ALA A 119 -10.94 -3.71 8.36
CA ALA A 119 -10.89 -3.17 9.71
C ALA A 119 -10.01 -1.91 9.80
N ASP A 120 -8.87 -1.90 9.10
CA ASP A 120 -7.98 -0.75 9.06
C ASP A 120 -8.67 0.48 8.44
N VAL A 121 -9.31 0.32 7.27
CA VAL A 121 -9.99 1.46 6.61
C VAL A 121 -11.21 1.92 7.39
N ARG A 122 -11.93 1.01 8.07
CA ARG A 122 -13.06 1.42 8.91
C ARG A 122 -12.58 2.36 10.02
N THR A 123 -11.50 1.98 10.69
CA THR A 123 -10.87 2.81 11.73
C THR A 123 -10.47 4.19 11.20
N GLN A 124 -9.86 4.24 10.01
CA GLN A 124 -9.45 5.50 9.40
C GLN A 124 -10.64 6.37 8.98
N MET A 125 -11.72 5.77 8.48
CA MET A 125 -12.95 6.48 8.11
C MET A 125 -13.66 7.06 9.33
N ASP A 126 -13.65 6.35 10.46
CA ASP A 126 -14.27 6.85 11.71
C ASP A 126 -13.50 8.05 12.30
N ALA A 127 -12.25 8.27 11.89
CA ALA A 127 -11.41 9.40 12.29
C ALA A 127 -11.50 10.63 11.36
N LEU A 128 -12.27 10.55 10.27
CA LEU A 128 -12.38 11.58 9.22
C LEU A 128 -13.61 12.49 9.37
#